data_AF-A0A0F0IEZ7-F1
#
_entry.id   AF-A0A0F0IEZ7-F1
#
_cell.length_a   1.000
_cell.length_b   1.000
_cell.length_c   1.000
_cell.angle_alpha   90.00
_cell.angle_beta   90.00
_cell.angle_gamma   90.00
#
_symmetry.space_group_name_H-M   'P 1'
#
loop_
_entity.id
_entity.type
_entity.pdbx_description
1 polymer ?
#
loop_
_entity_poly.entity_id
_entity_poly.type
_entity_poly.pdbx_seq_one_letter_code
_entity_poly.pdbx_strand_id
1 'polypeptide(L)'
;MFFNDSFEDFHLDIVGFLAILGEGSVSVNYQVSTLSAFTFLPRLLPAPQAFMRPSRPLRLDDVPGTVLGIHSGNCRPHVYRIPHIILPGDESMKSDSDYTVRKYRITINPGGNPKDALIKAQAFSLLSLLAIIGCAMSIALLGLSIHFNDGWALIATILLSCLSSLLGIMCKWSLKLGKRVTGRDDIPTGDVIICYPNGAFIIVECDESVARPLFFAPERCNYLLSGTWYRSLALLGTMMLMFGVIALGNSGARMQVAFGASYLLLNAAYWMVAALPERLHWDYSALHIQEVGPVSQAPREKRSFRQALWNAIKLTGSTRWVKTGRIAPDTEAWDCWLGQAQLAVNGEDGLNPETWEWSDRLDDCLGLFNDRPRKPVPEERACTV
;
A
#
# COMPACT_ATOMS: atom_id res chain seq x y z
N MET A 1 -16.14 40.55 26.91
CA MET A 1 -17.56 40.13 27.02
C MET A 1 -18.13 40.16 25.60
N PHE A 2 -17.86 39.13 24.80
CA PHE A 2 -18.10 39.15 23.34
C PHE A 2 -18.86 37.91 22.83
N PHE A 3 -19.43 37.11 23.72
CA PHE A 3 -20.35 36.03 23.33
C PHE A 3 -21.75 36.40 23.83
N ASN A 4 -22.69 36.46 22.88
CA ASN A 4 -24.10 36.74 23.07
C ASN A 4 -24.68 35.76 24.12
N ASP A 5 -25.47 36.26 25.07
CA ASP A 5 -26.01 35.47 26.19
C ASP A 5 -27.08 34.44 25.76
N SER A 6 -27.49 34.44 24.48
CA SER A 6 -28.39 33.47 23.86
C SER A 6 -27.65 32.59 22.84
N PHE A 7 -27.37 31.34 23.22
CA PHE A 7 -26.91 30.28 22.28
C PHE A 7 -27.95 29.90 21.21
N GLU A 8 -29.14 30.49 21.24
CA GLU A 8 -30.24 30.19 20.31
C GLU A 8 -30.10 30.90 18.95
N ASP A 9 -29.32 31.99 18.88
CA ASP A 9 -29.10 32.73 17.63
C ASP A 9 -27.94 32.18 16.77
N PHE A 10 -27.24 31.14 17.27
CA PHE A 10 -26.12 30.53 16.57
C PHE A 10 -26.61 29.48 15.56
N HIS A 11 -26.70 29.87 14.29
CA HIS A 11 -26.95 28.95 13.18
C HIS A 11 -25.63 28.45 12.58
N LEU A 12 -25.30 27.18 12.85
CA LEU A 12 -24.19 26.49 12.21
C LEU A 12 -24.67 25.80 10.93
N ASP A 13 -24.05 26.09 9.78
CA ASP A 13 -24.26 25.30 8.55
C ASP A 13 -23.54 23.94 8.65
N ILE A 14 -24.09 23.06 9.48
CA ILE A 14 -23.55 21.73 9.77
C ILE A 14 -23.52 20.84 8.52
N VAL A 15 -24.42 21.09 7.56
CA VAL A 15 -24.54 20.31 6.32
C VAL A 15 -23.33 20.56 5.43
N GLY A 16 -22.95 21.82 5.21
CA GLY A 16 -21.73 22.16 4.48
C GLY A 16 -20.47 21.62 5.15
N PHE A 17 -20.42 21.66 6.48
CA PHE A 17 -19.31 21.14 7.26
C PHE A 17 -19.15 19.61 7.11
N LEU A 18 -20.24 18.85 7.22
CA LEU A 18 -20.25 17.39 7.10
C LEU A 18 -19.83 16.92 5.69
N ALA A 19 -20.15 17.70 4.66
CA ALA A 19 -19.81 17.37 3.28
C ALA A 19 -18.30 17.43 3.00
N ILE A 20 -17.57 18.34 3.65
CA ILE A 20 -16.15 18.61 3.37
C ILE A 20 -15.24 17.91 4.39
N LEU A 21 -15.70 17.77 5.63
CA LEU A 21 -14.84 17.36 6.72
C LEU A 21 -14.53 15.86 6.72
N GLY A 22 -13.27 15.55 6.45
CA GLY A 22 -12.68 14.23 6.68
C GLY A 22 -12.67 13.28 5.49
N GLU A 23 -13.11 13.71 4.31
CA GLU A 23 -13.07 12.88 3.10
C GLU A 23 -11.64 12.40 2.80
N GLY A 24 -10.66 13.31 2.86
CA GLY A 24 -9.24 12.96 2.65
C GLY A 24 -8.76 11.85 3.59
N SER A 25 -8.99 11.98 4.89
CA SER A 25 -8.46 11.06 5.91
C SER A 25 -9.17 9.71 5.92
N VAL A 26 -10.47 9.71 5.66
CA VAL A 26 -11.27 8.48 5.56
C VAL A 26 -10.98 7.75 4.26
N SER A 27 -10.77 8.48 3.15
CA SER A 27 -10.49 7.89 1.83
C SER A 27 -9.13 7.20 1.73
N VAL A 28 -8.15 7.56 2.56
CA VAL A 28 -6.86 6.84 2.66
C VAL A 28 -7.06 5.51 3.37
N ASN A 29 -7.89 5.50 4.41
CA ASN A 29 -8.02 4.39 5.34
C ASN A 29 -9.20 3.44 5.04
N TYR A 30 -10.06 3.74 4.05
CA TYR A 30 -11.33 3.02 3.88
C TYR A 30 -11.16 1.52 3.58
N GLN A 31 -10.16 1.12 2.77
CA GLN A 31 -9.90 -0.29 2.47
C GLN A 31 -9.49 -1.02 3.74
N VAL A 32 -8.61 -0.43 4.52
CA VAL A 32 -8.12 -1.02 5.76
C VAL A 32 -9.22 -1.05 6.84
N SER A 33 -10.04 0.00 6.93
CA SER A 33 -11.16 0.10 7.88
C SER A 33 -12.22 -0.99 7.69
N THR A 34 -12.41 -1.43 6.46
CA THR A 34 -13.43 -2.43 6.10
C THR A 34 -12.94 -3.87 6.27
N LEU A 35 -11.66 -4.08 6.55
CA LEU A 35 -11.11 -5.39 6.87
C LEU A 35 -11.57 -5.93 8.23
N SER A 36 -11.74 -5.06 9.22
CA SER A 36 -12.16 -5.45 10.57
C SER A 36 -13.65 -5.81 10.65
N ALA A 37 -14.03 -6.69 11.58
CA ALA A 37 -15.44 -7.01 11.85
C ALA A 37 -16.19 -5.82 12.49
N PHE A 38 -15.47 -4.93 13.16
CA PHE A 38 -16.03 -3.70 13.74
C PHE A 38 -16.62 -2.75 12.70
N THR A 39 -16.37 -2.99 11.41
CA THR A 39 -16.95 -2.19 10.33
C THR A 39 -18.49 -2.26 10.29
N PHE A 40 -19.08 -3.35 10.80
CA PHE A 40 -20.55 -3.54 10.85
C PHE A 40 -21.24 -2.74 11.96
N LEU A 41 -20.48 -2.23 12.94
CA LEU A 41 -21.03 -1.53 14.09
C LEU A 41 -21.64 -0.17 13.66
N PRO A 42 -22.88 0.15 14.04
CA PRO A 42 -23.50 1.43 13.71
C PRO A 42 -22.78 2.54 14.47
N ARG A 43 -22.19 3.47 13.73
CA ARG A 43 -21.32 4.53 14.25
C ARG A 43 -21.44 5.80 13.44
N LEU A 44 -21.02 6.91 14.04
CA LEU A 44 -20.78 8.14 13.29
C LEU A 44 -19.51 7.97 12.45
N LEU A 45 -19.61 8.29 11.16
CA LEU A 45 -18.49 8.33 10.23
C LEU A 45 -18.38 9.74 9.66
N PRO A 46 -17.21 10.41 9.77
CA PRO A 46 -16.96 11.60 8.99
C PRO A 46 -16.94 11.22 7.50
N ALA A 47 -17.50 12.07 6.64
CA ALA A 47 -17.54 11.89 5.19
C ALA A 47 -17.90 10.46 4.70
N PRO A 48 -19.09 9.92 5.04
CA PRO A 48 -19.51 8.58 4.62
C PRO A 48 -19.52 8.37 3.10
N GLN A 49 -19.65 9.45 2.33
CA GLN A 49 -19.54 9.47 0.87
C GLN A 49 -18.23 8.86 0.34
N ALA A 50 -17.13 8.91 1.10
CA ALA A 50 -15.85 8.33 0.70
C ALA A 50 -15.92 6.81 0.44
N PHE A 51 -16.89 6.10 1.05
CA PHE A 51 -17.13 4.67 0.86
C PHE A 51 -18.04 4.35 -0.34
N MET A 52 -18.74 5.34 -0.90
CA MET A 52 -19.74 5.17 -1.96
C MET A 52 -19.16 5.44 -3.36
N ARG A 53 -17.99 4.87 -3.65
CA ARG A 53 -17.36 5.02 -4.97
C ARG A 53 -18.15 4.26 -6.06
N PRO A 54 -18.27 4.78 -7.29
CA PRO A 54 -19.00 4.09 -8.37
C PRO A 54 -18.48 2.67 -8.68
N SER A 55 -17.19 2.44 -8.46
CA SER A 55 -16.56 1.14 -8.56
C SER A 55 -15.64 0.89 -7.37
N ARG A 56 -15.69 -0.32 -6.82
CA ARG A 56 -14.76 -0.78 -5.77
C ARG A 56 -13.50 -1.30 -6.45
N PRO A 57 -12.30 -0.93 -5.96
CA PRO A 57 -11.07 -1.42 -6.55
C PRO A 57 -10.89 -2.91 -6.30
N LEU A 58 -10.47 -3.63 -7.33
CA LEU A 58 -10.31 -5.09 -7.28
C LEU A 58 -9.00 -5.53 -6.62
N ARG A 59 -8.07 -4.60 -6.41
CA ARG A 59 -6.72 -4.78 -5.87
C ARG A 59 -6.35 -3.55 -5.03
N LEU A 60 -5.30 -3.66 -4.21
CA LEU A 60 -4.70 -2.49 -3.58
C LEU A 60 -3.86 -1.68 -4.58
N ASP A 61 -3.58 -0.44 -4.23
CA ASP A 61 -2.84 0.50 -5.09
C ASP A 61 -1.36 0.13 -5.17
N ASP A 62 -0.87 -0.06 -6.40
CA ASP A 62 0.51 -0.43 -6.67
C ASP A 62 1.49 0.69 -6.35
N VAL A 63 2.74 0.29 -6.06
CA VAL A 63 3.84 1.20 -5.77
C VAL A 63 4.85 1.15 -6.94
N PRO A 64 5.42 2.30 -7.35
CA PRO A 64 6.41 2.33 -8.40
C PRO A 64 7.67 1.56 -8.00
N GLY A 65 8.12 0.67 -8.87
CA GLY A 65 9.31 -0.16 -8.69
C GLY A 65 9.19 -1.45 -9.48
N THR A 66 10.31 -2.13 -9.72
CA THR A 66 10.35 -3.38 -10.50
C THR A 66 10.69 -4.54 -9.59
N VAL A 67 9.90 -5.61 -9.66
CA VAL A 67 10.08 -6.84 -8.89
C VAL A 67 10.54 -7.96 -9.81
N LEU A 68 11.67 -8.59 -9.47
CA LEU A 68 12.34 -9.59 -10.30
C LEU A 68 12.66 -10.83 -9.48
N GLY A 69 12.39 -12.00 -10.03
CA GLY A 69 12.86 -13.27 -9.48
C GLY A 69 14.28 -13.54 -9.95
N ILE A 70 15.21 -13.72 -9.02
CA ILE A 70 16.64 -13.88 -9.31
C ILE A 70 16.88 -15.15 -10.12
N HIS A 71 16.29 -16.27 -9.69
CA HIS A 71 16.42 -17.57 -10.36
C HIS A 71 15.23 -17.89 -11.27
N SER A 72 14.02 -17.45 -10.93
CA SER A 72 12.81 -17.78 -11.69
C SER A 72 12.64 -16.95 -12.98
N GLY A 73 13.30 -15.80 -13.09
CA GLY A 73 13.15 -14.89 -14.23
C GLY A 73 11.77 -14.20 -14.32
N ASN A 74 10.91 -14.37 -13.32
CA ASN A 74 9.64 -13.64 -13.24
C ASN A 74 9.92 -12.14 -13.10
N CYS A 75 9.18 -11.32 -13.85
CA CYS A 75 9.32 -9.86 -13.81
C CYS A 75 7.95 -9.20 -13.68
N ARG A 76 7.85 -8.21 -12.79
CA ARG A 76 6.70 -7.33 -12.64
C ARG A 76 7.17 -5.87 -12.61
N PRO A 77 6.62 -4.97 -13.44
CA PRO A 77 7.04 -3.58 -13.52
C PRO A 77 6.44 -2.70 -12.40
N HIS A 78 5.83 -3.30 -11.39
CA HIS A 78 5.27 -2.62 -10.21
C HIS A 78 5.49 -3.49 -8.97
N VAL A 79 5.55 -2.85 -7.81
CA VAL A 79 5.57 -3.52 -6.50
C VAL A 79 4.13 -3.52 -5.97
N TYR A 80 3.62 -4.69 -5.58
CA TYR A 80 2.32 -4.76 -4.91
C TYR A 80 2.38 -4.05 -3.55
N ARG A 81 1.24 -3.52 -3.09
CA ARG A 81 1.17 -2.72 -1.86
C ARG A 81 1.61 -3.51 -0.63
N ILE A 82 1.13 -4.73 -0.48
CA ILE A 82 1.36 -5.54 0.71
C ILE A 82 2.85 -5.86 0.93
N PRO A 83 3.63 -6.33 -0.07
CA PRO A 83 5.08 -6.44 0.06
C PRO A 83 5.78 -5.14 0.41
N HIS A 84 5.30 -4.01 -0.14
CA HIS A 84 5.86 -2.69 0.14
C HIS A 84 5.63 -2.23 1.58
N ILE A 85 4.54 -2.66 2.23
CA ILE A 85 4.25 -2.38 3.65
C ILE A 85 5.03 -3.33 4.57
N ILE A 86 5.16 -4.61 4.18
CA ILE A 86 5.86 -5.65 4.96
C ILE A 86 7.34 -5.34 5.06
N LEU A 87 7.95 -5.05 3.91
CA LEU A 87 9.31 -4.56 3.85
C LEU A 87 9.27 -3.08 4.20
N PRO A 88 10.34 -2.47 4.72
CA PRO A 88 10.37 -1.03 4.96
C PRO A 88 10.50 -0.27 3.63
N GLY A 89 9.52 -0.43 2.74
CA GLY A 89 9.46 0.15 1.41
C GLY A 89 9.36 1.67 1.46
N ASP A 90 8.49 2.20 2.33
CA ASP A 90 8.39 3.65 2.57
C ASP A 90 9.73 4.25 3.00
N GLU A 91 10.47 3.56 3.87
CA GLU A 91 11.79 4.01 4.30
C GLU A 91 12.83 3.91 3.17
N SER A 92 12.69 2.91 2.30
CA SER A 92 13.59 2.65 1.17
C SER A 92 13.31 3.54 -0.04
N MET A 93 12.17 4.25 -0.05
CA MET A 93 11.81 5.22 -1.08
C MET A 93 12.07 6.68 -0.63
N LYS A 94 12.44 6.89 0.64
CA LYS A 94 12.89 8.21 1.13
C LYS A 94 14.23 8.57 0.51
N SER A 95 14.45 9.87 0.25
CA SER A 95 15.73 10.37 -0.28
C SER A 95 16.95 10.05 0.60
N ASP A 96 16.74 9.78 1.89
CA ASP A 96 17.83 9.35 2.79
C ASP A 96 18.38 7.95 2.45
N SER A 97 17.61 7.15 1.70
CA SER A 97 17.92 5.77 1.35
C SER A 97 18.29 5.58 -0.13
N ASP A 98 18.56 6.67 -0.85
CA ASP A 98 18.96 6.62 -2.25
C ASP A 98 20.20 5.75 -2.43
N TYR A 99 20.14 4.85 -3.42
CA TYR A 99 21.19 3.88 -3.74
C TYR A 99 21.63 2.99 -2.56
N THR A 100 20.70 2.64 -1.67
CA THR A 100 20.95 1.66 -0.60
C THR A 100 20.58 0.24 -1.04
N VAL A 101 21.30 -0.75 -0.49
CA VAL A 101 20.99 -2.17 -0.68
C VAL A 101 20.65 -2.76 0.68
N ARG A 102 19.47 -3.37 0.79
CA ARG A 102 19.03 -4.06 2.01
C ARG A 102 18.70 -5.50 1.69
N LYS A 103 18.96 -6.40 2.64
CA LYS A 103 18.72 -7.83 2.49
C LYS A 103 17.79 -8.31 3.58
N TYR A 104 16.67 -8.91 3.19
CA TYR A 104 15.69 -9.51 4.08
C TYR A 104 15.59 -11.00 3.83
N ARG A 105 15.31 -11.76 4.89
CA ARG A 105 14.94 -13.17 4.82
C ARG A 105 13.51 -13.31 5.33
N ILE A 106 12.64 -13.89 4.50
CA ILE A 106 11.24 -14.16 4.85
C ILE A 106 11.04 -15.66 4.89
N THR A 107 10.70 -16.17 6.07
CA THR A 107 10.35 -17.58 6.28
C THR A 107 8.95 -17.73 6.86
N ILE A 108 8.30 -18.86 6.62
CA ILE A 108 7.03 -19.19 7.27
C ILE A 108 7.34 -19.68 8.69
N ASN A 109 6.60 -19.22 9.68
CA ASN A 109 6.79 -19.65 11.06
C ASN A 109 6.61 -21.17 11.23
N PRO A 110 7.36 -21.84 12.12
CA PRO A 110 7.40 -23.31 12.22
C PRO A 110 6.08 -23.96 12.66
N GLY A 111 5.14 -23.18 13.21
CA GLY A 111 3.77 -23.63 13.51
C GLY A 111 2.72 -23.22 12.46
N GLY A 112 3.12 -22.52 11.40
CA GLY A 112 2.24 -22.04 10.34
C GLY A 112 2.07 -23.07 9.24
N ASN A 113 0.83 -23.34 8.85
CA ASN A 113 0.56 -24.17 7.68
C ASN A 113 0.71 -23.30 6.41
N PRO A 114 1.52 -23.69 5.39
CA PRO A 114 1.60 -22.97 4.12
C PRO A 114 0.25 -22.89 3.38
N LYS A 115 -0.71 -23.75 3.77
CA LYS A 115 -2.09 -23.72 3.25
C LYS A 115 -2.96 -22.62 3.86
N ASP A 116 -2.55 -22.00 4.96
CA ASP A 116 -3.30 -20.90 5.56
C ASP A 116 -3.06 -19.57 4.85
N ALA A 117 -3.87 -18.56 5.15
CA ALA A 117 -3.66 -17.21 4.64
C ALA A 117 -2.37 -16.64 5.25
N LEU A 118 -1.37 -16.37 4.41
CA LEU A 118 -0.06 -15.82 4.82
C LEU A 118 -0.21 -14.45 5.51
N ILE A 119 -1.26 -13.72 5.18
CA ILE A 119 -1.53 -12.38 5.69
C ILE A 119 -3.01 -12.31 6.02
N LYS A 120 -3.31 -11.89 7.25
CA LYS A 120 -4.68 -11.70 7.73
C LYS A 120 -4.90 -10.25 8.10
N ALA A 121 -6.16 -9.84 8.03
CA ALA A 121 -6.57 -8.59 8.63
C ALA A 121 -6.43 -8.68 10.15
N GLN A 122 -5.84 -7.67 10.78
CA GLN A 122 -5.79 -7.62 12.24
C GLN A 122 -7.20 -7.45 12.80
N ALA A 123 -7.61 -8.36 13.70
CA ALA A 123 -8.96 -8.38 14.26
C ALA A 123 -9.27 -7.14 15.12
N PHE A 124 -8.25 -6.62 15.82
CA PHE A 124 -8.33 -5.41 16.63
C PHE A 124 -7.25 -4.42 16.20
N SER A 125 -7.61 -3.52 15.28
CA SER A 125 -6.75 -2.45 14.77
C SER A 125 -7.11 -1.10 15.38
N LEU A 126 -6.24 -0.10 15.24
CA LEU A 126 -6.54 1.27 15.72
C LEU A 126 -7.81 1.86 15.08
N LEU A 127 -8.13 1.45 13.85
CA LEU A 127 -9.39 1.81 13.19
C LEU A 127 -10.60 1.11 13.82
N SER A 128 -10.40 -0.05 14.44
CA SER A 128 -11.45 -0.75 15.20
C SER A 128 -11.78 0.01 16.49
N LEU A 129 -10.76 0.53 17.18
CA LEU A 129 -10.96 1.44 18.33
C LEU A 129 -11.73 2.69 17.90
N LEU A 130 -11.37 3.27 16.75
CA LEU A 130 -12.05 4.45 16.22
C LEU A 130 -13.52 4.15 15.86
N ALA A 131 -13.80 2.94 15.38
CA ALA A 131 -15.18 2.49 15.16
C ALA A 131 -15.97 2.40 16.47
N ILE A 132 -15.36 1.95 17.56
CA ILE A 132 -15.96 1.91 18.90
C ILE A 132 -16.22 3.33 19.42
N ILE A 133 -15.26 4.25 19.27
CA ILE A 133 -15.43 5.66 19.65
C ILE A 133 -16.59 6.30 18.87
N GLY A 134 -16.66 6.07 17.54
CA GLY A 134 -17.77 6.56 16.72
C GLY A 134 -19.13 5.97 17.12
N CYS A 135 -19.17 4.72 17.56
CA CYS A 135 -20.37 4.09 18.10
C CYS A 135 -20.77 4.69 19.46
N ALA A 136 -19.81 4.89 20.36
CA ALA A 136 -20.05 5.53 21.65
C ALA A 136 -20.59 6.96 21.49
N MET A 137 -20.01 7.74 20.56
CA MET A 137 -20.51 9.07 20.19
C MET A 137 -21.92 9.01 19.61
N SER A 138 -22.23 8.02 18.75
CA SER A 138 -23.60 7.84 18.25
C SER A 138 -24.60 7.57 19.37
N ILE A 139 -24.24 6.74 20.36
CA ILE A 139 -25.13 6.44 21.49
C ILE A 139 -25.32 7.69 22.35
N ALA A 140 -24.26 8.46 22.58
CA ALA A 140 -24.34 9.71 23.31
C ALA A 140 -25.24 10.74 22.61
N LEU A 141 -25.10 10.93 21.28
CA LEU A 141 -25.97 11.82 20.52
C LEU A 141 -27.42 11.34 20.48
N LEU A 142 -27.66 10.02 20.42
CA LEU A 142 -29.01 9.47 20.52
C LEU A 142 -29.64 9.79 21.89
N GLY A 143 -28.89 9.59 22.98
CA GLY A 143 -29.33 9.94 24.32
C GLY A 143 -29.60 11.44 24.50
N LEU A 144 -28.74 12.29 23.95
CA LEU A 144 -28.94 13.75 23.95
C LEU A 144 -30.16 14.18 23.13
N SER A 145 -30.39 13.54 21.97
CA SER A 145 -31.58 13.80 21.14
C SER A 145 -32.88 13.49 21.90
N ILE A 146 -32.90 12.39 22.67
CA ILE A 146 -34.02 12.03 23.53
C ILE A 146 -34.16 13.03 24.69
N HIS A 147 -33.05 13.39 25.33
CA HIS A 147 -33.05 14.32 26.46
C HIS A 147 -33.58 15.72 26.08
N PHE A 148 -33.23 16.22 24.91
CA PHE A 148 -33.71 17.51 24.40
C PHE A 148 -35.03 17.42 23.61
N ASN A 149 -35.64 16.24 23.50
CA ASN A 149 -36.87 15.98 22.74
C ASN A 149 -36.80 16.45 21.27
N ASP A 150 -35.63 16.32 20.64
CA ASP A 150 -35.43 16.69 19.24
C ASP A 150 -35.62 15.47 18.32
N GLY A 151 -36.81 15.39 17.71
CA GLY A 151 -37.18 14.30 16.81
C GLY A 151 -36.35 14.27 15.52
N TRP A 152 -35.95 15.42 14.99
CA TRP A 152 -35.15 15.51 13.78
C TRP A 152 -33.71 15.02 14.03
N ALA A 153 -33.12 15.41 15.16
CA ALA A 153 -31.82 14.91 15.58
C ALA A 153 -31.83 13.39 15.84
N LEU A 154 -32.92 12.86 16.41
CA LEU A 154 -33.09 11.43 16.63
C LEU A 154 -33.10 10.65 15.30
N ILE A 155 -33.92 11.10 14.33
CA ILE A 155 -33.99 10.50 13.00
C ILE A 155 -32.62 10.57 12.30
N ALA A 156 -31.97 11.74 12.35
CA ALA A 156 -30.63 11.93 11.78
C ALA A 156 -29.60 10.95 12.38
N THR A 157 -29.59 10.79 13.72
CA THR A 157 -28.68 9.87 14.42
C THR A 157 -28.89 8.44 13.94
N ILE A 158 -30.14 7.97 13.88
CA ILE A 158 -30.44 6.60 13.45
C ILE A 158 -30.01 6.38 12.00
N LEU A 159 -30.36 7.29 11.09
CA LEU A 159 -30.04 7.14 9.67
C LEU A 159 -28.54 7.14 9.41
N LEU A 160 -27.79 8.08 10.01
CA LEU A 160 -26.35 8.20 9.80
C LEU A 160 -25.58 7.03 10.44
N SER A 161 -26.05 6.53 11.58
CA SER A 161 -25.45 5.35 12.21
C SER A 161 -25.77 4.05 11.48
N CYS A 162 -27.00 3.87 11.00
CA CYS A 162 -27.35 2.73 10.15
C CYS A 162 -26.65 2.78 8.78
N LEU A 163 -26.45 3.99 8.22
CA LEU A 163 -25.68 4.19 7.00
C LEU A 163 -24.26 3.64 7.16
N SER A 164 -23.59 3.91 8.28
CA SER A 164 -22.24 3.40 8.52
C SER A 164 -22.15 1.86 8.50
N SER A 165 -23.14 1.18 9.10
CA SER A 165 -23.24 -0.29 9.06
C SER A 165 -23.47 -0.78 7.64
N LEU A 166 -24.36 -0.13 6.89
CA LEU A 166 -24.63 -0.45 5.49
C LEU A 166 -23.35 -0.33 4.64
N LEU A 167 -22.59 0.76 4.82
CA LEU A 167 -21.30 0.98 4.16
C LEU A 167 -20.28 -0.11 4.55
N GLY A 168 -20.27 -0.51 5.83
CA GLY A 168 -19.46 -1.63 6.31
C GLY A 168 -19.76 -2.93 5.56
N ILE A 169 -21.03 -3.26 5.35
CA ILE A 169 -21.47 -4.45 4.59
C ILE A 169 -21.07 -4.32 3.11
N MET A 170 -21.34 -3.17 2.49
CA MET A 170 -21.04 -2.89 1.10
C MET A 170 -19.56 -3.01 0.76
N CYS A 171 -18.71 -2.53 1.66
CA CYS A 171 -17.28 -2.45 1.43
C CYS A 171 -16.50 -3.57 2.12
N LYS A 172 -17.15 -4.47 2.88
CA LYS A 172 -16.48 -5.61 3.51
C LYS A 172 -15.76 -6.47 2.47
N TRP A 173 -14.49 -6.71 2.70
CA TRP A 173 -13.66 -7.55 1.84
C TRP A 173 -12.67 -8.39 2.64
N SER A 174 -12.09 -9.37 1.96
CA SER A 174 -11.06 -10.26 2.46
C SER A 174 -9.92 -10.36 1.45
N LEU A 175 -8.68 -10.36 1.93
CA LEU A 175 -7.51 -10.53 1.10
C LEU A 175 -7.34 -12.01 0.76
N LYS A 176 -7.30 -12.34 -0.53
CA LYS A 176 -6.90 -13.66 -1.01
C LYS A 176 -5.67 -13.52 -1.89
N LEU A 177 -4.56 -14.08 -1.42
CA LEU A 177 -3.34 -14.18 -2.20
C LEU A 177 -3.45 -15.34 -3.19
N GLY A 178 -3.01 -15.12 -4.43
CA GLY A 178 -3.01 -16.16 -5.47
C GLY A 178 -2.05 -17.28 -5.11
N LYS A 179 -2.58 -18.47 -4.81
CA LYS A 179 -1.77 -19.67 -4.57
C LYS A 179 -1.49 -20.40 -5.87
N ARG A 180 -0.35 -21.08 -5.94
CA ARG A 180 -0.03 -22.00 -7.03
C ARG A 180 -0.97 -23.20 -6.92
N VAL A 181 -1.61 -23.55 -8.03
CA VAL A 181 -2.29 -24.85 -8.18
C VAL A 181 -1.18 -25.85 -8.49
N THR A 182 -0.84 -26.68 -7.48
CA THR A 182 0.02 -27.89 -7.51
C THR A 182 0.93 -28.09 -8.73
N GLY A 183 2.24 -28.16 -8.52
CA GLY A 183 3.21 -28.62 -9.52
C GLY A 183 4.49 -29.12 -8.84
N ARG A 184 5.25 -29.96 -9.59
CA ARG A 184 6.46 -30.72 -9.23
C ARG A 184 7.36 -30.07 -8.16
N ASP A 185 8.02 -30.95 -7.38
CA ASP A 185 8.92 -30.61 -6.26
C ASP A 185 10.28 -30.00 -6.69
N ASP A 186 10.57 -29.94 -8.00
CA ASP A 186 11.79 -29.32 -8.56
C ASP A 186 11.61 -27.79 -8.71
N ILE A 187 11.49 -27.11 -7.57
CA ILE A 187 11.19 -25.67 -7.53
C ILE A 187 12.51 -24.89 -7.37
N PRO A 188 12.84 -23.95 -8.29
CA PRO A 188 13.97 -23.05 -8.08
C PRO A 188 13.74 -22.17 -6.84
N THR A 189 14.80 -21.65 -6.23
CA THR A 189 14.66 -20.77 -5.07
C THR A 189 13.83 -19.53 -5.43
N GLY A 190 13.00 -19.10 -4.47
CA GLY A 190 12.06 -18.00 -4.65
C GLY A 190 12.68 -16.63 -4.39
N ASP A 191 13.99 -16.48 -4.52
CA ASP A 191 14.67 -15.24 -4.17
C ASP A 191 14.25 -14.10 -5.10
N VAL A 192 13.89 -12.97 -4.51
CA VAL A 192 13.32 -11.81 -5.20
C VAL A 192 14.20 -10.59 -4.97
N ILE A 193 14.32 -9.75 -5.99
CA ILE A 193 14.87 -8.41 -5.86
C ILE A 193 13.82 -7.37 -6.26
N ILE A 194 13.71 -6.33 -5.44
CA ILE A 194 12.85 -5.17 -5.66
C ILE A 194 13.76 -3.99 -5.96
N CYS A 195 13.53 -3.34 -7.10
CA CYS A 195 14.27 -2.18 -7.55
C CYS A 195 13.35 -0.97 -7.51
N TYR A 196 13.63 0.00 -6.63
CA TYR A 196 12.88 1.25 -6.56
C TYR A 196 13.43 2.30 -7.54
N PRO A 197 12.62 3.29 -7.95
CA PRO A 197 13.05 4.33 -8.90
C PRO A 197 14.22 5.20 -8.42
N ASN A 198 14.43 5.31 -7.11
CA ASN A 198 15.55 6.04 -6.50
C ASN A 198 16.87 5.23 -6.50
N GLY A 199 16.90 4.07 -7.16
CA GLY A 199 18.06 3.19 -7.21
C GLY A 199 18.33 2.40 -5.93
N ALA A 200 17.37 2.37 -4.99
CA ALA A 200 17.42 1.49 -3.84
C ALA A 200 17.02 0.06 -4.22
N PHE A 201 17.76 -0.92 -3.70
CA PHE A 201 17.54 -2.34 -3.95
C PHE A 201 17.18 -3.04 -2.64
N ILE A 202 16.09 -3.82 -2.66
CA ILE A 202 15.74 -4.74 -1.59
C ILE A 202 15.84 -6.16 -2.12
N ILE A 203 16.75 -6.95 -1.54
CA ILE A 203 16.90 -8.37 -1.85
C ILE A 203 16.15 -9.15 -0.78
N VAL A 204 15.33 -10.09 -1.21
CA VAL A 204 14.47 -10.92 -0.35
C VAL A 204 14.81 -12.37 -0.60
N GLU A 205 15.42 -13.02 0.39
CA GLU A 205 15.59 -14.47 0.43
C GLU A 205 14.30 -15.11 0.92
N CYS A 206 13.64 -15.89 0.08
CA CYS A 206 12.41 -16.58 0.45
C CYS A 206 12.13 -17.80 -0.44
N ASP A 207 11.34 -18.73 0.09
CA ASP A 207 10.86 -19.87 -0.69
C ASP A 207 9.85 -19.43 -1.75
N GLU A 208 9.76 -20.15 -2.88
CA GLU A 208 8.80 -19.86 -3.95
C GLU A 208 7.33 -19.88 -3.45
N SER A 209 7.06 -20.64 -2.38
CA SER A 209 5.75 -20.72 -1.72
C SER A 209 5.33 -19.39 -1.08
N VAL A 210 6.28 -18.54 -0.69
CA VAL A 210 6.09 -17.18 -0.18
C VAL A 210 6.24 -16.18 -1.32
N ALA A 211 7.26 -16.36 -2.17
CA ALA A 211 7.62 -15.41 -3.21
C ALA A 211 6.48 -15.18 -4.20
N ARG A 212 5.84 -16.26 -4.66
CA ARG A 212 4.78 -16.19 -5.65
C ARG A 212 3.52 -15.46 -5.16
N PRO A 213 2.87 -15.85 -4.05
CA PRO A 213 1.68 -15.17 -3.57
C PRO A 213 1.95 -13.72 -3.15
N LEU A 214 3.16 -13.39 -2.69
CA LEU A 214 3.48 -12.06 -2.19
C LEU A 214 3.91 -11.10 -3.32
N PHE A 215 4.82 -11.54 -4.20
CA PHE A 215 5.50 -10.65 -5.15
C PHE A 215 5.05 -10.78 -6.61
N PHE A 216 4.54 -11.95 -7.03
CA PHE A 216 4.29 -12.22 -8.46
C PHE A 216 2.82 -12.45 -8.82
N ALA A 217 2.03 -12.99 -7.89
CA ALA A 217 0.61 -13.26 -8.07
C ALA A 217 -0.20 -12.02 -7.68
N PRO A 218 -1.20 -11.63 -8.49
CA PRO A 218 -2.04 -10.50 -8.16
C PRO A 218 -2.89 -10.81 -6.93
N GLU A 219 -2.78 -9.95 -5.93
CA GLU A 219 -3.72 -9.92 -4.82
C GLU A 219 -5.11 -9.49 -5.32
N ARG A 220 -6.15 -10.16 -4.83
CA ARG A 220 -7.53 -9.83 -5.17
C ARG A 220 -8.31 -9.50 -3.91
N CYS A 221 -8.97 -8.34 -3.92
CA CYS A 221 -9.92 -7.95 -2.91
C CYS A 221 -11.22 -8.72 -3.14
N ASN A 222 -11.44 -9.78 -2.36
CA ASN A 222 -12.66 -10.57 -2.44
C ASN A 222 -13.74 -9.93 -1.56
N TYR A 223 -14.64 -9.18 -2.18
CA TYR A 223 -15.75 -8.50 -1.53
C TYR A 223 -16.86 -9.48 -1.11
N LEU A 224 -17.51 -9.19 0.01
CA LEU A 224 -18.63 -9.99 0.52
C LEU A 224 -19.84 -9.93 -0.43
N LEU A 225 -20.12 -8.75 -0.98
CA LEU A 225 -21.24 -8.52 -1.88
C LEU A 225 -20.81 -8.44 -3.35
N SER A 226 -21.61 -9.06 -4.21
CA SER A 226 -21.47 -8.99 -5.67
C SER A 226 -21.90 -7.63 -6.24
N GLY A 227 -21.64 -7.39 -7.54
CA GLY A 227 -21.83 -6.09 -8.18
C GLY A 227 -23.28 -5.58 -8.17
N THR A 228 -24.28 -6.43 -8.40
CA THR A 228 -25.69 -6.01 -8.44
C THR A 228 -26.20 -5.60 -7.06
N TRP A 229 -25.87 -6.39 -6.03
CA TRP A 229 -26.25 -6.04 -4.66
C TRP A 229 -25.53 -4.79 -4.17
N TYR A 230 -24.25 -4.65 -4.51
CA TYR A 230 -23.49 -3.44 -4.20
C TYR A 230 -24.16 -2.17 -4.74
N ARG A 231 -24.58 -2.16 -6.00
CA ARG A 231 -25.26 -0.99 -6.61
C ARG A 231 -26.58 -0.66 -5.94
N SER A 232 -27.36 -1.69 -5.58
CA SER A 232 -28.65 -1.50 -4.91
C SER A 232 -28.49 -0.94 -3.50
N LEU A 233 -27.54 -1.48 -2.73
CA LEU A 233 -27.22 -0.97 -1.39
C LEU A 233 -26.57 0.42 -1.45
N ALA A 234 -25.80 0.73 -2.51
CA ALA A 234 -25.26 2.08 -2.71
C ALA A 234 -26.37 3.11 -2.92
N LEU A 235 -27.39 2.78 -3.73
CA LEU A 235 -28.55 3.64 -3.89
C LEU A 235 -29.25 3.87 -2.54
N LEU A 236 -29.51 2.80 -1.78
CA LEU A 236 -30.08 2.91 -0.44
C LEU A 236 -29.21 3.78 0.49
N GLY A 237 -27.89 3.58 0.47
CA GLY A 237 -26.94 4.37 1.25
C GLY A 237 -26.98 5.86 0.90
N THR A 238 -27.05 6.21 -0.40
CA THR A 238 -27.18 7.62 -0.81
C THR A 238 -28.49 8.25 -0.34
N MET A 239 -29.60 7.51 -0.37
CA MET A 239 -30.90 7.99 0.14
C MET A 239 -30.86 8.18 1.66
N MET A 240 -30.27 7.24 2.40
CA MET A 240 -30.09 7.35 3.85
C MET A 240 -29.18 8.52 4.22
N LEU A 241 -28.12 8.77 3.45
CA LEU A 241 -27.25 9.93 3.64
C LEU A 241 -28.01 11.24 3.40
N MET A 242 -28.67 11.38 2.26
CA MET A 242 -29.41 12.61 1.93
C MET A 242 -30.49 12.90 2.97
N PHE A 243 -31.30 11.90 3.34
CA PHE A 243 -32.35 12.10 4.34
C PHE A 243 -31.79 12.34 5.75
N GLY A 244 -30.68 11.67 6.12
CA GLY A 244 -29.99 11.90 7.38
C GLY A 244 -29.41 13.32 7.51
N VAL A 245 -28.84 13.84 6.42
CA VAL A 245 -28.30 15.21 6.35
C VAL A 245 -29.43 16.26 6.40
N ILE A 246 -30.55 16.03 5.70
CA ILE A 246 -31.73 16.90 5.75
C ILE A 246 -32.32 16.93 7.15
N ALA A 247 -32.46 15.77 7.82
CA ALA A 247 -32.93 15.70 9.19
C ALA A 247 -31.99 16.45 10.15
N LEU A 248 -30.67 16.31 9.97
CA LEU A 248 -29.69 17.04 10.78
C LEU A 248 -29.77 18.57 10.57
N GLY A 249 -29.95 19.04 9.34
CA GLY A 249 -30.12 20.46 9.04
C GLY A 249 -31.36 21.09 9.66
N ASN A 250 -32.40 20.28 9.90
CA ASN A 250 -33.64 20.70 10.57
C ASN A 250 -33.62 20.50 12.09
N SER A 251 -32.57 19.89 12.66
CA SER A 251 -32.43 19.73 14.11
C SER A 251 -32.15 21.06 14.83
N GLY A 252 -32.42 21.11 16.14
CA GLY A 252 -32.16 22.28 16.96
C GLY A 252 -30.67 22.62 17.05
N ALA A 253 -30.35 23.92 17.18
CA ALA A 253 -28.97 24.42 17.19
C ALA A 253 -28.06 23.73 18.23
N ARG A 254 -28.60 23.38 19.40
CA ARG A 254 -27.86 22.67 20.47
C ARG A 254 -27.40 21.28 19.99
N MET A 255 -28.25 20.56 19.27
CA MET A 255 -27.91 19.26 18.70
C MET A 255 -26.95 19.40 17.52
N GLN A 256 -27.12 20.39 16.65
CA GLN A 256 -26.20 20.66 15.55
C GLN A 256 -24.77 20.92 16.04
N VAL A 257 -24.60 21.69 17.12
CA VAL A 257 -23.30 21.92 17.76
C VAL A 257 -22.72 20.62 18.31
N ALA A 258 -23.53 19.78 18.96
CA ALA A 258 -23.08 18.48 19.48
C ALA A 258 -22.58 17.56 18.34
N PHE A 259 -23.33 17.47 17.24
CA PHE A 259 -22.91 16.74 16.03
C PHE A 259 -21.62 17.30 15.44
N GLY A 260 -21.53 18.63 15.29
CA GLY A 260 -20.33 19.31 14.79
C GLY A 260 -19.09 19.00 15.64
N ALA A 261 -19.22 19.05 16.96
CA ALA A 261 -18.15 18.70 17.89
C ALA A 261 -17.74 17.22 17.78
N SER A 262 -18.71 16.29 17.70
CA SER A 262 -18.42 14.87 17.52
C SER A 262 -17.71 14.59 16.20
N TYR A 263 -18.15 15.20 15.09
CA TYR A 263 -17.50 15.02 13.79
C TYR A 263 -16.10 15.61 13.76
N LEU A 264 -15.89 16.78 14.37
CA LEU A 264 -14.56 17.39 14.47
C LEU A 264 -13.60 16.49 15.24
N LEU A 265 -14.03 15.95 16.39
CA LEU A 265 -13.24 15.04 17.20
C LEU A 265 -12.93 13.74 16.46
N LEU A 266 -13.93 13.14 15.82
CA LEU A 266 -13.73 11.93 15.03
C LEU A 266 -12.77 12.17 13.87
N ASN A 267 -12.91 13.28 13.15
CA ASN A 267 -12.02 13.64 12.05
C ASN A 267 -10.57 13.83 12.52
N ALA A 268 -10.36 14.52 13.64
CA ALA A 268 -9.03 14.65 14.24
C ALA A 268 -8.44 13.28 14.59
N ALA A 269 -9.26 12.38 15.15
CA ALA A 269 -8.82 11.01 15.44
C ALA A 269 -8.51 10.21 14.16
N TYR A 270 -9.32 10.34 13.10
CA TYR A 270 -9.04 9.72 11.79
C TYR A 270 -7.73 10.25 11.17
N TRP A 271 -7.44 11.56 11.31
CA TRP A 271 -6.17 12.16 10.92
C TRP A 271 -4.98 11.55 11.68
N MET A 272 -5.11 11.40 13.01
CA MET A 272 -4.06 10.79 13.83
C MET A 272 -3.78 9.34 13.42
N VAL A 273 -4.83 8.57 13.11
CA VAL A 273 -4.67 7.19 12.60
C VAL A 273 -4.03 7.18 11.22
N ALA A 274 -4.40 8.11 10.33
CA ALA A 274 -3.81 8.24 9.00
C ALA A 274 -2.32 8.60 9.03
N ALA A 275 -1.85 9.28 10.08
CA ALA A 275 -0.45 9.63 10.28
C ALA A 275 0.40 8.45 10.79
N LEU A 276 -0.22 7.36 11.26
CA LEU A 276 0.48 6.17 11.74
C LEU A 276 0.83 5.22 10.60
N PRO A 277 1.92 4.43 10.73
CA PRO A 277 2.40 3.59 9.64
C PRO A 277 1.40 2.47 9.32
N GLU A 278 1.16 2.25 8.02
CA GLU A 278 0.16 1.29 7.51
C GLU A 278 0.40 -0.16 8.00
N ARG A 279 1.66 -0.49 8.36
CA ARG A 279 2.06 -1.80 8.88
C ARG A 279 1.28 -2.25 10.12
N LEU A 280 0.75 -1.32 10.91
CA LEU A 280 0.02 -1.61 12.16
C LEU A 280 -1.38 -2.20 11.93
N HIS A 281 -1.85 -2.27 10.69
CA HIS A 281 -3.20 -2.74 10.38
C HIS A 281 -3.26 -4.19 9.91
N TRP A 282 -2.10 -4.76 9.64
CA TRP A 282 -1.93 -6.06 9.02
C TRP A 282 -1.30 -7.03 10.00
N ASP A 283 -1.84 -8.24 10.06
CA ASP A 283 -1.29 -9.31 10.87
C ASP A 283 -0.34 -10.15 10.02
N TYR A 284 0.96 -10.05 10.34
CA TYR A 284 2.05 -10.80 9.71
C TYR A 284 2.54 -11.96 10.59
N SER A 285 1.80 -12.35 11.63
CA SER A 285 2.21 -13.42 12.56
C SER A 285 2.52 -14.78 11.91
N ALA A 286 2.12 -15.01 10.66
CA ALA A 286 2.50 -16.20 9.90
C ALA A 286 3.90 -16.14 9.29
N LEU A 287 4.48 -14.94 9.16
CA LEU A 287 5.77 -14.68 8.51
C LEU A 287 6.81 -14.24 9.55
N HIS A 288 8.02 -14.79 9.44
CA HIS A 288 9.20 -14.30 10.14
C HIS A 288 10.05 -13.50 9.16
N ILE A 289 10.11 -12.19 9.38
CA ILE A 289 10.85 -11.25 8.53
C ILE A 289 12.08 -10.81 9.33
N GLN A 290 13.27 -11.17 8.83
CA GLN A 290 14.53 -10.80 9.45
C GLN A 290 15.36 -9.98 8.47
N GLU A 291 15.88 -8.84 8.91
CA GLU A 291 16.91 -8.12 8.16
C GLU A 291 18.24 -8.85 8.35
N VAL A 292 18.78 -9.39 7.25
CA VAL A 292 20.03 -10.16 7.26
C VAL A 292 21.18 -9.18 7.17
N GLY A 293 21.46 -8.51 8.29
CA GLY A 293 22.58 -7.60 8.52
C GLY A 293 22.58 -6.34 7.65
N PRO A 294 23.11 -5.21 8.14
CA PRO A 294 23.35 -4.07 7.27
C PRO A 294 24.45 -4.46 6.28
N VAL A 295 24.07 -4.66 5.02
CA VAL A 295 25.01 -4.66 3.90
C VAL A 295 25.80 -3.35 4.02
N SER A 296 27.13 -3.41 4.12
CA SER A 296 27.99 -2.23 4.31
C SER A 296 27.53 -1.05 3.46
N GLN A 297 26.81 -0.11 4.06
CA GLN A 297 26.26 1.02 3.35
C GLN A 297 27.38 2.05 3.23
N ALA A 298 27.66 2.48 2.00
CA ALA A 298 28.58 3.58 1.79
C ALA A 298 28.04 4.85 2.50
N PRO A 299 28.93 5.72 3.02
CA PRO A 299 28.55 7.04 3.50
C PRO A 299 27.70 7.76 2.47
N ARG A 300 26.66 8.47 2.91
CA ARG A 300 25.62 9.06 2.05
C ARG A 300 26.18 9.85 0.85
N GLU A 301 27.28 10.56 1.06
CA GLU A 301 27.96 11.38 0.04
C GLU A 301 28.62 10.59 -1.09
N LYS A 302 28.92 9.30 -0.88
CA LYS A 302 29.59 8.43 -1.88
C LYS A 302 28.63 7.44 -2.55
N ARG A 303 27.34 7.48 -2.20
CA ARG A 303 26.35 6.55 -2.73
C ARG A 303 26.11 6.85 -4.21
N SER A 304 26.30 5.84 -5.04
CA SER A 304 26.05 5.91 -6.47
C SER A 304 25.23 4.71 -6.93
N PHE A 305 24.44 4.89 -8.00
CA PHE A 305 23.68 3.81 -8.60
C PHE A 305 24.55 2.62 -8.98
N ARG A 306 25.72 2.89 -9.58
CA ARG A 306 26.69 1.87 -10.00
C ARG A 306 27.18 1.02 -8.81
N GLN A 307 27.47 1.67 -7.68
CA GLN A 307 27.88 0.98 -6.45
C GLN A 307 26.74 0.12 -5.88
N ALA A 308 25.53 0.66 -5.82
CA ALA A 308 24.36 -0.07 -5.32
C ALA A 308 24.04 -1.28 -6.20
N LEU A 309 24.14 -1.11 -7.53
CA LEU A 309 23.96 -2.18 -8.50
C LEU A 309 25.02 -3.27 -8.33
N TRP A 310 26.30 -2.91 -8.18
CA TRP A 310 27.36 -3.89 -7.92
C TRP A 310 27.14 -4.64 -6.59
N ASN A 311 26.83 -3.92 -5.51
CA ASN A 311 26.53 -4.53 -4.23
C ASN A 311 25.33 -5.50 -4.32
N ALA A 312 24.30 -5.14 -5.09
CA ALA A 312 23.16 -6.02 -5.32
C ALA A 312 23.56 -7.27 -6.14
N ILE A 313 24.37 -7.11 -7.19
CA ILE A 313 24.89 -8.22 -8.01
C ILE A 313 25.72 -9.18 -7.15
N LYS A 314 26.62 -8.64 -6.31
CA LYS A 314 27.45 -9.41 -5.37
C LYS A 314 26.61 -10.22 -4.37
N LEU A 315 25.53 -9.65 -3.86
CA LEU A 315 24.64 -10.33 -2.90
C LEU A 315 23.71 -11.35 -3.55
N THR A 316 23.33 -11.14 -4.81
CA THR A 316 22.40 -12.02 -5.54
C THR A 316 23.11 -13.16 -6.28
N GLY A 317 24.42 -13.06 -6.53
CA GLY A 317 25.16 -14.10 -7.25
C GLY A 317 24.92 -14.09 -8.77
N SER A 318 24.17 -13.12 -9.30
CA SER A 318 23.73 -13.14 -10.70
C SER A 318 23.53 -11.74 -11.28
N THR A 319 23.78 -11.63 -12.58
CA THR A 319 23.50 -10.43 -13.39
C THR A 319 22.25 -10.59 -14.27
N ARG A 320 21.66 -11.79 -14.32
CA ARG A 320 20.53 -12.13 -15.20
C ARG A 320 19.29 -11.28 -14.92
N TRP A 321 19.02 -10.99 -13.66
CA TRP A 321 17.87 -10.18 -13.25
C TRP A 321 18.00 -8.73 -13.74
N VAL A 322 19.23 -8.18 -13.82
CA VAL A 322 19.49 -6.82 -14.33
C VAL A 322 19.02 -6.69 -15.77
N LYS A 323 19.36 -7.68 -16.61
CA LYS A 323 18.94 -7.74 -18.01
C LYS A 323 17.43 -7.97 -18.14
N THR A 324 16.89 -8.88 -17.34
CA THR A 324 15.45 -9.22 -17.36
C THR A 324 14.57 -8.03 -16.97
N GLY A 325 15.02 -7.22 -16.00
CA GLY A 325 14.31 -6.03 -15.54
C GLY A 325 14.63 -4.75 -16.29
N ARG A 326 15.57 -4.76 -17.25
CA ARG A 326 16.08 -3.56 -17.93
C ARG A 326 16.49 -2.46 -16.95
N ILE A 327 17.14 -2.86 -15.85
CA ILE A 327 17.54 -1.97 -14.76
C ILE A 327 18.76 -1.11 -15.18
N ALA A 328 19.65 -1.68 -15.99
CA ALA A 328 20.76 -0.97 -16.61
C ALA A 328 20.40 -0.55 -18.05
N PRO A 329 21.02 0.51 -18.59
CA PRO A 329 20.86 0.90 -19.98
C PRO A 329 21.18 -0.25 -20.96
N ASP A 330 20.34 -0.38 -21.99
CA ASP A 330 20.50 -1.40 -23.03
C ASP A 330 21.56 -0.96 -24.05
N THR A 331 22.84 -1.09 -23.68
CA THR A 331 23.99 -0.77 -24.55
C THR A 331 25.04 -1.87 -24.52
N GLU A 332 25.81 -2.00 -25.61
CA GLU A 332 26.89 -3.00 -25.73
C GLU A 332 27.94 -2.85 -24.61
N ALA A 333 28.20 -1.62 -24.14
CA ALA A 333 29.10 -1.34 -23.03
C ALA A 333 28.60 -1.92 -21.71
N TRP A 334 27.31 -1.72 -21.39
CA TRP A 334 26.68 -2.28 -20.19
C TRP A 334 26.58 -3.80 -20.28
N ASP A 335 26.32 -4.36 -21.45
CA ASP A 335 26.32 -5.81 -21.65
C ASP A 335 27.70 -6.43 -21.42
N CYS A 336 28.76 -5.77 -21.90
CA CYS A 336 30.15 -6.16 -21.65
C CYS A 336 30.47 -6.13 -20.16
N TRP A 337 30.13 -5.03 -19.47
CA TRP A 337 30.36 -4.88 -18.04
C TRP A 337 29.57 -5.90 -17.21
N LEU A 338 28.30 -6.17 -17.55
CA LEU A 338 27.50 -7.20 -16.88
C LEU A 338 28.07 -8.61 -17.09
N GLY A 339 28.66 -8.88 -18.26
CA GLY A 339 29.40 -10.13 -18.50
C GLY A 339 30.59 -10.27 -17.57
N GLN A 340 31.43 -9.24 -17.45
CA GLN A 340 32.58 -9.23 -16.54
C GLN A 340 32.15 -9.32 -15.07
N ALA A 341 31.07 -8.63 -14.71
CA ALA A 341 30.48 -8.68 -13.36
C ALA A 341 30.03 -10.10 -12.99
N GLN A 342 29.45 -10.84 -13.94
CA GLN A 342 29.04 -12.24 -13.72
C GLN A 342 30.25 -13.14 -13.43
N LEU A 343 31.34 -12.98 -14.19
CA LEU A 343 32.58 -13.74 -13.99
C LEU A 343 33.19 -13.41 -12.62
N ALA A 344 33.24 -12.12 -12.27
CA ALA A 344 33.76 -11.67 -10.98
C ALA A 344 32.98 -12.22 -9.79
N VAL A 345 31.65 -12.29 -9.87
CA VAL A 345 30.81 -12.87 -8.81
C VAL A 345 30.97 -14.38 -8.70
N ASN A 346 31.14 -15.07 -9.82
CA ASN A 346 31.40 -16.51 -9.85
C ASN A 346 32.81 -16.88 -9.36
N GLY A 347 33.72 -15.91 -9.22
CA GLY A 347 35.13 -16.17 -8.93
C GLY A 347 35.87 -16.82 -10.10
N GLU A 348 35.33 -16.68 -11.32
CA GLU A 348 35.92 -17.21 -12.54
C GLU A 348 37.01 -16.25 -13.06
N ASP A 349 37.96 -16.77 -13.83
CA ASP A 349 39.10 -16.02 -14.40
C ASP A 349 40.02 -15.31 -13.37
N GLY A 350 40.01 -15.75 -12.11
CA GLY A 350 40.85 -15.18 -11.04
C GLY A 350 40.38 -13.82 -10.52
N LEU A 351 39.17 -13.39 -10.87
CA LEU A 351 38.57 -12.17 -10.34
C LEU A 351 37.93 -12.45 -8.97
N ASN A 352 38.29 -11.66 -7.96
CA ASN A 352 37.64 -11.73 -6.65
C ASN A 352 36.56 -10.63 -6.53
N PRO A 353 35.35 -10.94 -6.02
CA PRO A 353 34.27 -9.96 -5.85
C PRO A 353 34.63 -8.78 -4.92
N GLU A 354 35.57 -8.97 -4.00
CA GLU A 354 35.98 -7.95 -3.03
C GLU A 354 37.02 -6.96 -3.58
N THR A 355 37.86 -7.41 -4.50
CA THR A 355 38.97 -6.60 -5.05
C THR A 355 38.71 -6.13 -6.48
N TRP A 356 37.52 -6.41 -7.01
CA TRP A 356 37.14 -6.01 -8.36
C TRP A 356 36.69 -4.55 -8.38
N GLU A 357 37.50 -3.69 -9.00
CA GLU A 357 37.20 -2.26 -9.21
C GLU A 357 36.10 -2.07 -10.24
N TRP A 358 34.85 -2.25 -9.79
CA TRP A 358 33.65 -2.22 -10.61
C TRP A 358 33.42 -0.88 -11.33
N SER A 359 33.89 0.25 -10.76
CA SER A 359 33.74 1.59 -11.35
C SER A 359 34.61 1.76 -12.57
N ASP A 360 35.89 1.45 -12.43
CA ASP A 360 36.91 1.68 -13.45
C ASP A 360 36.66 0.78 -14.66
N ARG A 361 36.24 -0.47 -14.41
CA ARG A 361 35.84 -1.40 -15.47
C ARG A 361 34.63 -0.96 -16.26
N LEU A 362 33.67 -0.28 -15.62
CA LEU A 362 32.54 0.27 -16.34
C LEU A 362 32.98 1.45 -17.21
N ASP A 363 33.86 2.31 -16.69
CA ASP A 363 34.39 3.44 -17.45
C ASP A 363 35.26 2.98 -18.63
N ASP A 364 36.06 1.93 -18.46
CA ASP A 364 36.80 1.25 -19.55
C ASP A 364 35.85 0.74 -20.63
N CYS A 365 34.76 0.04 -20.24
CA CYS A 365 33.76 -0.45 -21.18
C CYS A 365 33.07 0.72 -21.89
N LEU A 366 32.69 1.77 -21.18
CA LEU A 366 32.09 2.95 -21.80
C LEU A 366 33.03 3.60 -22.81
N GLY A 367 34.33 3.72 -22.50
CA GLY A 367 35.35 4.23 -23.42
C GLY A 367 35.47 3.39 -24.70
N LEU A 368 35.62 2.07 -24.55
CA LEU A 368 35.79 1.12 -25.67
C LEU A 368 34.66 1.19 -26.73
N PHE A 369 33.43 1.46 -26.31
CA PHE A 369 32.28 1.51 -27.22
C PHE A 369 31.89 2.92 -27.66
N ASN A 370 32.39 3.97 -26.98
CA ASN A 370 32.18 5.36 -27.41
C ASN A 370 33.04 5.70 -28.65
N ASP A 371 34.21 5.06 -28.79
CA ASP A 371 35.13 5.24 -29.91
C ASP A 371 34.70 4.49 -31.19
N ARG A 372 33.61 3.71 -31.15
CA ARG A 372 33.07 3.05 -32.34
C ARG A 372 32.24 4.04 -33.17
N PRO A 373 32.45 4.14 -34.50
CA PRO A 373 31.60 4.96 -35.35
C PRO A 373 30.15 4.48 -35.22
N ARG A 374 29.23 5.41 -34.94
CA ARG A 374 27.79 5.13 -34.88
C ARG A 374 27.40 4.41 -36.18
N LYS A 375 26.75 3.24 -36.07
CA LYS A 375 26.16 2.58 -37.25
C LYS A 375 25.28 3.60 -37.98
N PRO A 376 25.41 3.76 -39.31
CA PRO A 376 24.52 4.64 -40.06
C PRO A 376 23.09 4.16 -39.83
N VAL A 377 22.21 5.10 -39.51
CA VAL A 377 20.76 4.87 -39.42
C VAL A 377 20.32 4.24 -40.73
N PRO A 378 19.59 3.11 -40.74
CA PRO A 378 19.04 2.59 -41.98
C PRO A 378 18.13 3.66 -42.57
N GLU A 379 18.47 4.17 -43.76
CA GLU A 379 17.60 5.08 -44.50
C GLU A 379 16.19 4.51 -44.52
N GLU A 380 15.23 5.33 -44.11
CA GLU A 380 13.81 5.05 -44.23
C GLU A 380 13.55 4.53 -45.64
N ARG A 381 13.16 3.25 -45.75
CA ARG A 381 12.57 2.75 -46.97
C ARG A 381 11.30 3.54 -47.18
N ALA A 382 11.38 4.57 -48.04
CA ALA A 382 10.25 5.27 -48.60
C ALA A 382 9.24 4.21 -49.08
N CYS A 383 8.16 4.04 -48.33
CA CYS A 383 7.02 3.27 -48.78
C CYS A 383 6.32 4.11 -49.84
N THR A 384 6.69 3.87 -51.10
CA THR A 384 5.90 4.30 -52.24
C THR A 384 4.71 3.36 -52.42
N VAL A 385 3.56 4.00 -52.63
CA VAL A 385 2.23 3.52 -53.07
C VAL A 385 1.25 3.15 -51.96
#